data_AF-A0A1H0RGL3-F1
#
_entry.id   AF-A0A1H0RGL3-F1
#
_cell.length_a   1.000
_cell.length_b   1.000
_cell.length_c   1.000
_cell.angle_alpha   90.00
_cell.angle_beta   90.00
_cell.angle_gamma   90.00
#
_symmetry.space_group_name_H-M   'P 1'
#
loop_
_entity.id
_entity.type
_entity.pdbx_description
1 polymer ?
#
loop_
_entity_poly.entity_id
_entity_poly.type
_entity_poly.pdbx_seq_one_letter_code
_entity_poly.pdbx_strand_id
1 'polypeptide(L)'
;MRLLLRCDGGPGIGVGHVVRSLALAEEAVARGHEVALLGRVEGAFLVDLAAAVGPGLRLLGPAPSDRPTDLAASAADYDVLHVDHYDLPDGLLDALLVDGPESPRPVLSTMADGTYGARPADLVVDPTVDAQWSAPPAPARWHLRGSRFVALRRSVTSLRETVVEETGALVPRVLVVMGGVDPTGAAPGVVEALAATGLPLDVTVVASEGTRAALDALAASWSVGSLTVTDPVADLPARMARADLVVSAAGTSVWELCAMRRPMAVLAVVDNQEPGYAALLRAGAAVGLGTATEPLGTAGMADRLSAALADPGLRRDVAAAAGRVVDGLGAWRLVASFEDVLDGATASAGPGEVTVRPATPADAEPLWHWRNDPTTREHSRSQEPVPLESHLAWLTASLARRDRHLLVGEVAGRPVGTIRWDEDSAGEWEVSITVAPDSRGRGVAKGLLAAGEDWLADALDGSAEPGAPKAGDSGRGPGLAAYLAAVHTGNTASQRLFQRSGYLPDLPADGDGFERFVKF
;
A
#
# COMPACT_ATOMS: atom_id res chain seq x y z
N MET A 1 11.19 18.04 8.90
CA MET A 1 10.04 18.81 8.40
C MET A 1 9.08 19.17 9.54
N ARG A 2 8.23 20.15 9.31
CA ARG A 2 7.03 20.49 10.07
C ARG A 2 5.82 19.93 9.33
N LEU A 3 5.18 18.91 9.90
CA LEU A 3 4.03 18.21 9.32
C LEU A 3 2.74 18.63 10.02
N LEU A 4 1.78 19.13 9.25
CA LEU A 4 0.41 19.39 9.71
C LEU A 4 -0.52 18.29 9.20
N LEU A 5 -1.18 17.59 10.13
CA LEU A 5 -2.20 16.60 9.85
C LEU A 5 -3.58 17.24 10.00
N ARG A 6 -4.42 17.18 8.96
CA ARG A 6 -5.83 17.60 9.00
C ARG A 6 -6.73 16.37 8.96
N CYS A 7 -7.36 16.05 10.07
CA CYS A 7 -8.35 14.97 10.17
C CYS A 7 -9.34 15.26 11.30
N ASP A 8 -10.54 14.70 11.23
CA ASP A 8 -11.51 14.69 12.32
C ASP A 8 -11.81 13.25 12.74
N GLY A 9 -12.10 13.03 14.02
CA GLY A 9 -12.53 11.75 14.55
C GLY A 9 -13.29 11.90 15.87
N GLY A 10 -14.31 11.07 16.04
CA GLY A 10 -15.22 11.18 17.17
C GLY A 10 -16.57 10.50 16.92
N PRO A 11 -17.52 10.65 17.86
CA PRO A 11 -18.89 10.15 17.69
C PRO A 11 -19.52 10.66 16.38
N GLY A 12 -20.06 9.75 15.56
CA GLY A 12 -20.69 10.09 14.28
C GLY A 12 -19.73 10.29 13.10
N ILE A 13 -18.43 10.47 13.34
CA ILE A 13 -17.38 10.58 12.29
C ILE A 13 -16.64 9.23 12.15
N GLY A 14 -16.48 8.52 13.27
CA GLY A 14 -15.64 7.34 13.36
C GLY A 14 -14.21 7.68 13.80
N VAL A 15 -13.36 6.66 13.84
CA VAL A 15 -11.98 6.76 14.38
C VAL A 15 -10.90 6.64 13.31
N GLY A 16 -11.25 6.18 12.11
CA GLY A 16 -10.29 5.75 11.09
C GLY A 16 -9.30 6.84 10.65
N HIS A 17 -9.79 8.04 10.35
CA HIS A 17 -8.96 9.16 9.89
C HIS A 17 -7.90 9.56 10.92
N VAL A 18 -8.30 9.66 12.20
CA VAL A 18 -7.37 9.97 13.29
C VAL A 18 -6.39 8.82 13.49
N VAL A 19 -6.84 7.57 13.51
CA VAL A 19 -5.95 6.40 13.71
C VAL A 19 -4.87 6.32 12.63
N ARG A 20 -5.22 6.53 11.35
CA ARG A 20 -4.25 6.57 10.24
C ARG A 20 -3.32 7.77 10.36
N SER A 21 -3.86 8.96 10.64
CA SER A 21 -3.05 10.18 10.83
C SER A 21 -2.05 10.02 11.98
N LEU A 22 -2.43 9.36 13.08
CA LEU A 22 -1.54 9.05 14.19
C LEU A 22 -0.44 8.06 13.80
N ALA A 23 -0.67 7.13 12.85
CA ALA A 23 0.39 6.27 12.34
C ALA A 23 1.48 7.08 11.60
N LEU A 24 1.08 8.09 10.80
CA LEU A 24 2.02 9.01 10.18
C LEU A 24 2.74 9.87 11.23
N ALA A 25 2.01 10.32 12.27
CA ALA A 25 2.60 11.09 13.37
C ALA A 25 3.67 10.28 14.11
N GLU A 26 3.40 9.02 14.45
CA GLU A 26 4.37 8.13 15.10
C GLU A 26 5.65 7.99 14.28
N GLU A 27 5.51 7.80 12.97
CA GLU A 27 6.63 7.67 12.05
C GLU A 27 7.44 8.97 11.95
N ALA A 28 6.78 10.10 11.66
CA ALA A 28 7.43 11.39 11.53
C ALA A 28 8.11 11.84 12.84
N VAL A 29 7.47 11.65 14.00
CA VAL A 29 8.07 11.97 15.31
C VAL A 29 9.32 11.13 15.57
N ALA A 30 9.32 9.85 15.23
CA ALA A 30 10.51 9.00 15.43
C ALA A 30 11.69 9.39 14.53
N ARG A 31 11.41 10.00 13.37
CA ARG A 31 12.43 10.60 12.50
C ARG A 31 12.84 12.01 12.91
N GLY A 32 12.35 12.50 14.05
CA GLY A 32 12.73 13.80 14.60
C GLY A 32 12.02 14.98 13.93
N HIS A 33 10.85 14.78 13.33
CA HIS A 33 10.05 15.86 12.76
C HIS A 33 9.09 16.47 13.79
N GLU A 34 8.71 17.72 13.54
CA GLU A 34 7.68 18.40 14.32
C GLU A 34 6.31 18.07 13.71
N VAL A 35 5.38 17.57 14.52
CA VAL A 35 4.07 17.14 14.04
C VAL A 35 2.97 17.85 14.82
N ALA A 36 2.00 18.39 14.08
CA ALA A 36 0.78 18.94 14.64
C ALA A 36 -0.46 18.30 14.01
N LEU A 37 -1.52 18.14 14.78
CA LEU A 37 -2.83 17.68 14.31
C LEU A 37 -3.86 18.78 14.51
N LEU A 38 -4.50 19.18 13.40
CA LEU A 38 -5.59 20.14 13.32
C LEU A 38 -6.90 19.41 13.03
N GLY A 39 -7.85 19.49 13.95
CA GLY A 39 -9.17 18.89 13.83
C GLY A 39 -9.73 18.39 15.15
N ARG A 40 -10.92 17.82 15.07
CA ARG A 40 -11.65 17.26 16.22
C ARG A 40 -11.11 15.88 16.55
N VAL A 41 -10.70 15.68 17.80
CA VAL A 41 -10.27 14.39 18.34
C VAL A 41 -11.09 14.13 19.60
N GLU A 42 -12.24 13.49 19.43
CA GLU A 42 -13.25 13.34 20.49
C GLU A 42 -13.37 11.88 20.96
N GLY A 43 -13.55 11.71 22.27
CA GLY A 43 -13.68 10.41 22.91
C GLY A 43 -12.37 9.90 23.53
N ALA A 44 -12.49 9.24 24.70
CA ALA A 44 -11.34 8.80 25.50
C ALA A 44 -10.35 7.95 24.70
N PHE A 45 -10.86 7.02 23.87
CA PHE A 45 -10.04 6.19 23.01
C PHE A 45 -9.10 7.01 22.11
N LEU A 46 -9.63 7.95 21.33
CA LEU A 46 -8.81 8.75 20.41
C LEU A 46 -7.83 9.67 21.14
N VAL A 47 -8.25 10.23 22.27
CA VAL A 47 -7.39 11.06 23.14
C VAL A 47 -6.23 10.25 23.70
N ASP A 48 -6.48 9.04 24.19
CA ASP A 48 -5.45 8.15 24.71
C ASP A 48 -4.49 7.71 23.60
N LEU A 49 -5.01 7.41 22.41
CA LEU A 49 -4.19 7.07 21.25
C LEU A 49 -3.26 8.23 20.84
N ALA A 50 -3.77 9.46 20.82
CA ALA A 50 -2.97 10.64 20.51
C ALA A 50 -1.92 10.92 21.57
N ALA A 51 -2.28 10.79 22.86
CA ALA A 51 -1.35 10.94 23.97
C ALA A 51 -0.21 9.90 23.92
N ALA A 52 -0.50 8.67 23.45
CA ALA A 52 0.48 7.61 23.32
C ALA A 52 1.56 7.88 22.23
N VAL A 53 1.33 8.80 21.29
CA VAL A 53 2.37 9.26 20.36
C VAL A 53 3.48 10.03 21.10
N GLY A 54 3.13 10.64 22.25
CA GLY A 54 4.06 11.35 23.11
C GLY A 54 4.23 12.83 22.74
N PRO A 55 5.21 13.52 23.35
CA PRO A 55 5.33 14.98 23.29
C PRO A 55 5.69 15.54 21.91
N GLY A 56 6.06 14.68 20.95
CA GLY A 56 6.36 15.09 19.57
C GLY A 56 5.11 15.46 18.75
N LEU A 57 3.90 15.09 19.23
CA LEU A 57 2.64 15.44 18.59
C LEU A 57 1.95 16.60 19.34
N ARG A 58 1.68 17.69 18.63
CA ARG A 58 0.86 18.81 19.14
C ARG A 58 -0.58 18.71 18.63
N LEU A 59 -1.55 18.63 19.54
CA LEU A 59 -2.96 18.78 19.18
C LEU A 59 -3.34 20.27 19.17
N LEU A 60 -3.72 20.80 18.00
CA LEU A 60 -4.10 22.20 17.85
C LEU A 60 -5.58 22.46 18.15
N GLY A 61 -6.38 21.39 18.25
CA GLY A 61 -7.83 21.48 18.38
C GLY A 61 -8.53 21.59 17.01
N PRO A 62 -9.85 21.89 17.00
CA PRO A 62 -10.63 21.94 15.77
C PRO A 62 -10.11 22.99 14.79
N ALA A 63 -10.26 22.72 13.49
CA ALA A 63 -9.95 23.69 12.44
C ALA A 63 -10.83 24.95 12.59
N PRO A 64 -10.32 26.16 12.30
CA PRO A 64 -11.12 27.39 12.36
C PRO A 64 -12.36 27.34 11.44
N SER A 65 -12.19 26.74 10.27
CA SER A 65 -13.27 26.32 9.37
C SER A 65 -12.72 25.28 8.38
N ASP A 66 -13.62 24.64 7.63
CA ASP A 66 -13.24 23.75 6.52
C ASP A 66 -13.04 24.50 5.19
N ARG A 67 -13.03 25.84 5.20
CA ARG A 67 -12.78 26.61 3.97
C ARG A 67 -11.33 26.43 3.52
N PRO A 68 -11.08 26.23 2.21
CA PRO A 68 -9.74 26.06 1.66
C PRO A 68 -8.74 27.15 2.08
N THR A 69 -9.18 28.41 2.10
CA THR A 69 -8.35 29.57 2.49
C THR A 69 -7.93 29.54 3.95
N ASP A 70 -8.80 29.08 4.85
CA ASP A 70 -8.54 29.08 6.28
C ASP A 70 -7.60 27.91 6.64
N LEU A 71 -7.77 26.77 5.96
CA LEU A 71 -6.86 25.63 6.05
C LEU A 71 -5.47 25.96 5.48
N ALA A 72 -5.41 26.63 4.32
CA ALA A 72 -4.17 27.12 3.73
C ALA A 72 -3.44 28.08 4.68
N ALA A 73 -4.15 29.03 5.28
CA ALA A 73 -3.58 29.95 6.27
C ALA A 73 -3.06 29.21 7.52
N SER A 74 -3.76 28.17 7.97
CA SER A 74 -3.33 27.35 9.12
C SER A 74 -2.08 26.52 8.82
N ALA A 75 -1.82 26.23 7.54
CA ALA A 75 -0.69 25.44 7.07
C ALA A 75 0.52 26.27 6.62
N ALA A 76 0.44 27.61 6.67
CA ALA A 76 1.48 28.50 6.13
C ALA A 76 2.87 28.30 6.75
N ASP A 77 2.93 27.94 8.04
CA ASP A 77 4.18 27.67 8.76
C ASP A 77 4.57 26.18 8.76
N TYR A 78 4.04 25.37 7.85
CA TYR A 78 4.36 23.95 7.75
C TYR A 78 4.97 23.63 6.40
N ASP A 79 5.75 22.56 6.35
CA ASP A 79 6.41 22.11 5.12
C ASP A 79 5.48 21.13 4.37
N VAL A 80 4.60 20.43 5.09
CA VAL A 80 3.62 19.48 4.55
C VAL A 80 2.28 19.65 5.23
N LEU A 81 1.21 19.70 4.45
CA LEU A 81 -0.17 19.53 4.90
C LEU A 81 -0.68 18.19 4.39
N HIS A 82 -0.90 17.24 5.30
CA HIS A 82 -1.52 15.95 4.99
C HIS A 82 -2.98 15.93 5.45
N VAL A 83 -3.90 15.68 4.53
CA VAL A 83 -5.35 15.72 4.76
C VAL A 83 -5.91 14.31 4.68
N ASP A 84 -6.53 13.85 5.76
CA ASP A 84 -7.32 12.62 5.81
C ASP A 84 -8.76 12.98 6.23
N HIS A 85 -9.54 13.44 5.25
CA HIS A 85 -10.92 13.90 5.46
C HIS A 85 -11.72 13.81 4.16
N TYR A 86 -12.88 13.17 4.19
CA TYR A 86 -13.71 12.97 2.99
C TYR A 86 -14.47 14.24 2.60
N ASP A 87 -15.09 14.93 3.56
CA ASP A 87 -16.06 15.99 3.26
C ASP A 87 -15.50 17.41 3.16
N LEU A 88 -14.18 17.58 3.02
CA LEU A 88 -13.63 18.93 2.80
C LEU A 88 -13.98 19.44 1.39
N PRO A 89 -14.26 20.73 1.22
CA PRO A 89 -14.50 21.32 -0.10
C PRO A 89 -13.25 21.29 -1.00
N ASP A 90 -13.49 21.38 -2.30
CA ASP A 90 -12.45 21.53 -3.32
C ASP A 90 -11.76 22.90 -3.27
N GLY A 91 -10.64 23.03 -3.97
CA GLY A 91 -9.89 24.30 -4.10
C GLY A 91 -8.79 24.51 -3.05
N LEU A 92 -8.48 23.50 -2.23
CA LEU A 92 -7.38 23.58 -1.25
C LEU A 92 -6.01 23.76 -1.92
N LEU A 93 -5.75 23.03 -3.01
CA LEU A 93 -4.52 23.21 -3.79
C LEU A 93 -4.44 24.65 -4.35
N ASP A 94 -5.53 25.17 -4.92
CA ASP A 94 -5.58 26.54 -5.45
C ASP A 94 -5.35 27.58 -4.34
N ALA A 95 -5.92 27.36 -3.14
CA ALA A 95 -5.73 28.22 -1.98
C ALA A 95 -4.28 28.23 -1.47
N LEU A 96 -3.54 27.14 -1.66
CA LEU A 96 -2.11 27.07 -1.35
C LEU A 96 -1.23 27.68 -2.46
N LEU A 97 -1.78 27.87 -3.66
CA LEU A 97 -1.08 28.40 -4.84
C LEU A 97 -1.37 29.89 -5.10
N VAL A 98 -1.99 30.61 -4.16
CA VAL A 98 -2.44 32.01 -4.33
C VAL A 98 -1.30 32.95 -4.76
N ASP A 99 -0.09 32.74 -4.25
CA ASP A 99 1.09 33.54 -4.60
C ASP A 99 1.85 33.00 -5.84
N GLY A 100 1.27 32.03 -6.56
CA GLY A 100 1.83 31.38 -7.74
C GLY A 100 2.47 30.02 -7.47
N PRO A 101 2.68 29.20 -8.51
CA PRO A 101 3.15 27.81 -8.36
C PRO A 101 4.61 27.66 -7.91
N GLU A 102 5.41 28.72 -8.02
CA GLU A 102 6.81 28.74 -7.59
C GLU A 102 7.00 29.35 -6.19
N SER A 103 5.93 29.88 -5.59
CA SER A 103 6.01 30.47 -4.25
C SER A 103 6.12 29.39 -3.17
N PRO A 104 6.89 29.64 -2.10
CA PRO A 104 7.00 28.69 -0.99
C PRO A 104 5.63 28.39 -0.39
N ARG A 105 5.27 27.11 -0.37
CA ARG A 105 4.03 26.61 0.21
C ARG A 105 4.24 25.21 0.79
N PRO A 106 3.39 24.74 1.71
CA PRO A 106 3.40 23.34 2.11
C PRO A 106 3.10 22.44 0.90
N VAL A 107 3.75 21.28 0.88
CA VAL A 107 3.36 20.16 0.01
C VAL A 107 2.00 19.64 0.48
N LEU A 108 1.04 19.55 -0.43
CA LEU A 108 -0.30 19.03 -0.13
C LEU A 108 -0.35 17.53 -0.41
N SER A 109 -0.56 16.75 0.63
CA SER A 109 -0.84 15.31 0.55
C SER A 109 -2.27 15.04 0.99
N THR A 110 -2.99 14.16 0.28
CA THR A 110 -4.38 13.85 0.59
C THR A 110 -4.62 12.35 0.56
N MET A 111 -5.32 11.84 1.57
CA MET A 111 -5.84 10.47 1.59
C MET A 111 -7.13 10.38 0.78
N ALA A 112 -7.21 9.37 -0.06
CA ALA A 112 -8.39 8.95 -0.77
C ALA A 112 -8.72 7.49 -0.42
N ASP A 113 -9.97 7.12 -0.61
CA ASP A 113 -10.45 5.75 -0.61
C ASP A 113 -11.31 5.59 -1.87
N GLY A 114 -10.66 5.24 -2.98
CA GLY A 114 -11.24 5.44 -4.31
C GLY A 114 -11.66 6.90 -4.50
N THR A 115 -12.93 7.14 -4.80
CA THR A 115 -13.46 8.50 -5.03
C THR A 115 -13.67 9.32 -3.76
N TYR A 116 -13.68 8.71 -2.57
CA TYR A 116 -13.91 9.43 -1.31
C TYR A 116 -12.64 10.16 -0.87
N GLY A 117 -12.75 11.44 -0.51
CA GLY A 117 -11.59 12.27 -0.12
C GLY A 117 -10.65 12.66 -1.26
N ALA A 118 -10.82 12.06 -2.44
CA ALA A 118 -10.06 12.35 -3.64
C ALA A 118 -10.22 13.81 -4.07
N ARG A 119 -9.10 14.51 -4.21
CA ARG A 119 -9.03 15.91 -4.60
C ARG A 119 -7.67 16.22 -5.23
N PRO A 120 -7.56 17.27 -6.06
CA PRO A 120 -6.27 17.70 -6.58
C PRO A 120 -5.26 18.00 -5.48
N ALA A 121 -4.06 17.42 -5.58
CA ALA A 121 -2.99 17.57 -4.58
C ALA A 121 -1.60 17.39 -5.22
N ASP A 122 -0.53 17.63 -4.46
CA ASP A 122 0.81 17.19 -4.89
C ASP A 122 0.91 15.67 -4.81
N LEU A 123 0.49 15.10 -3.68
CA LEU A 123 0.43 13.65 -3.48
C LEU A 123 -1.01 13.19 -3.19
N VAL A 124 -1.53 12.28 -4.01
CA VAL A 124 -2.78 11.57 -3.71
C VAL A 124 -2.43 10.15 -3.28
N VAL A 125 -2.83 9.80 -2.05
CA VAL A 125 -2.63 8.47 -1.46
C VAL A 125 -3.94 7.71 -1.54
N ASP A 126 -3.96 6.56 -2.21
CA ASP A 126 -5.09 5.64 -2.24
C ASP A 126 -4.62 4.26 -1.78
N PRO A 127 -4.75 3.93 -0.47
CA PRO A 127 -4.24 2.68 0.08
C PRO A 127 -5.18 1.49 -0.17
N THR A 128 -6.28 1.68 -0.91
CA THR A 128 -7.27 0.62 -1.13
C THR A 128 -6.63 -0.54 -1.89
N VAL A 129 -6.99 -1.77 -1.50
CA VAL A 129 -6.45 -2.98 -2.13
C VAL A 129 -6.78 -2.96 -3.62
N ASP A 130 -5.80 -3.28 -4.45
CA ASP A 130 -5.88 -3.23 -5.91
C ASP A 130 -6.03 -1.81 -6.52
N ALA A 131 -5.92 -0.72 -5.76
CA ALA A 131 -6.03 0.63 -6.28
C ALA A 131 -5.00 0.94 -7.38
N GLN A 132 -3.86 0.25 -7.44
CA GLN A 132 -2.86 0.37 -8.52
C GLN A 132 -3.33 -0.15 -9.90
N TRP A 133 -4.52 -0.76 -9.96
CA TRP A 133 -5.10 -1.27 -11.20
C TRP A 133 -6.25 -0.42 -11.77
N SER A 134 -6.70 0.60 -11.04
CA SER A 134 -7.78 1.51 -11.47
C SER A 134 -7.25 2.84 -12.02
N ALA A 135 -8.12 3.68 -12.56
CA ALA A 135 -7.73 5.06 -12.83
C ALA A 135 -7.44 5.79 -11.50
N PRO A 136 -6.48 6.74 -11.47
CA PRO A 136 -6.29 7.58 -10.31
C PRO A 136 -7.57 8.37 -9.97
N PRO A 137 -7.94 8.49 -8.68
CA PRO A 137 -9.22 9.07 -8.31
C PRO A 137 -9.24 10.61 -8.40
N ALA A 138 -8.08 11.25 -8.45
CA ALA A 138 -7.92 12.68 -8.66
C ALA A 138 -6.58 13.01 -9.34
N PRO A 139 -6.46 14.19 -10.01
CA PRO A 139 -5.19 14.68 -10.52
C PRO A 139 -4.18 14.89 -9.39
N ALA A 140 -2.96 14.41 -9.59
CA ALA A 140 -1.87 14.64 -8.64
C ALA A 140 -0.53 14.72 -9.38
N ARG A 141 0.46 15.30 -8.73
CA ARG A 141 1.84 15.24 -9.21
C ARG A 141 2.45 13.86 -8.97
N TRP A 142 2.08 13.23 -7.86
CA TRP A 142 2.42 11.85 -7.51
C TRP A 142 1.19 11.10 -7.02
N HIS A 143 1.02 9.88 -7.54
CA HIS A 143 0.01 8.95 -7.07
C HIS A 143 0.69 7.85 -6.24
N LEU A 144 0.22 7.65 -5.01
CA LEU A 144 0.70 6.61 -4.11
C LEU A 144 -0.42 5.59 -3.92
N ARG A 145 -0.43 4.53 -4.73
CA ARG A 145 -1.60 3.64 -4.87
C ARG A 145 -1.36 2.22 -4.37
N GLY A 146 -2.43 1.61 -3.86
CA GLY A 146 -2.47 0.23 -3.43
C GLY A 146 -2.11 0.05 -1.95
N SER A 147 -2.36 -1.16 -1.46
CA SER A 147 -2.28 -1.53 -0.05
C SER A 147 -0.90 -1.39 0.61
N ARG A 148 0.15 -1.18 -0.20
CA ARG A 148 1.50 -0.84 0.28
C ARG A 148 1.55 0.51 1.02
N PHE A 149 0.60 1.41 0.77
CA PHE A 149 0.52 2.73 1.44
C PHE A 149 -0.45 2.76 2.61
N VAL A 150 -0.99 1.61 3.06
CA VAL A 150 -1.77 1.55 4.29
C VAL A 150 -0.89 1.98 5.47
N ALA A 151 -1.20 3.13 6.06
CA ALA A 151 -0.54 3.62 7.24
C ALA A 151 -1.12 2.95 8.49
N LEU A 152 -0.28 2.19 9.19
CA LEU A 152 -0.62 1.46 10.41
C LEU A 152 0.25 1.90 11.57
N ARG A 153 -0.34 1.97 12.76
CA ARG A 153 0.35 2.34 13.99
C ARG A 153 1.36 1.28 14.40
N ARG A 154 2.39 1.69 15.15
CA ARG A 154 3.41 0.78 15.69
C ARG A 154 2.84 -0.31 16.59
N SER A 155 1.76 -0.03 17.30
CA SER A 155 1.05 -1.04 18.11
C SER A 155 0.48 -2.20 17.28
N VAL A 156 0.29 -2.02 15.97
CA VAL A 156 -0.11 -3.05 15.03
C VAL A 156 1.13 -3.66 14.35
N THR A 157 2.01 -2.83 13.79
CA THR A 157 3.15 -3.33 12.98
C THR A 157 4.16 -4.11 13.82
N SER A 158 4.34 -3.77 15.10
CA SER A 158 5.18 -4.53 16.04
C SER A 158 4.65 -5.94 16.33
N LEU A 159 3.37 -6.22 16.05
CA LEU A 159 2.77 -7.52 16.26
C LEU A 159 2.96 -8.47 15.06
N ARG A 160 3.52 -7.99 13.94
CA ARG A 160 3.75 -8.79 12.72
C ARG A 160 4.61 -10.05 12.94
N GLU A 161 5.60 -9.95 13.82
CA GLU A 161 6.52 -11.05 14.15
C GLU A 161 6.04 -11.89 15.34
N THR A 162 4.87 -11.57 15.90
CA THR A 162 4.29 -12.38 16.97
C THR A 162 4.02 -13.77 16.40
N VAL A 163 4.91 -14.71 16.71
CA VAL A 163 4.71 -16.11 16.38
C VAL A 163 3.48 -16.53 17.15
N VAL A 164 2.42 -16.81 16.41
CA VAL A 164 1.36 -17.66 16.91
C VAL A 164 2.06 -18.99 17.06
N GLU A 165 2.48 -19.32 18.27
CA GLU A 165 2.79 -20.70 18.56
C GLU A 165 1.59 -21.48 18.03
N GLU A 166 1.84 -22.42 17.10
CA GLU A 166 0.91 -23.52 16.89
C GLU A 166 0.86 -24.21 18.24
N THR A 167 0.06 -23.66 19.14
CA THR A 167 -0.33 -24.35 20.32
C THR A 167 -0.95 -25.60 19.73
N GLY A 168 -0.44 -26.77 20.08
CA GLY A 168 -1.20 -28.00 20.01
C GLY A 168 -2.44 -27.92 20.93
N ALA A 169 -2.99 -26.72 21.15
CA ALA A 169 -4.23 -26.48 21.84
C ALA A 169 -5.30 -27.23 21.06
N LEU A 170 -5.94 -28.14 21.77
CA LEU A 170 -7.04 -28.96 21.25
C LEU A 170 -8.25 -28.12 20.83
N VAL A 171 -8.28 -26.82 21.16
CA VAL A 171 -9.41 -25.89 21.05
C VAL A 171 -8.93 -24.58 20.38
N PRO A 172 -9.30 -24.30 19.12
CA PRO A 172 -8.96 -23.05 18.44
C PRO A 172 -9.57 -21.82 19.13
N ARG A 173 -8.76 -20.75 19.27
CA ARG A 173 -9.20 -19.43 19.73
C ARG A 173 -9.75 -18.63 18.56
N VAL A 174 -10.98 -18.15 18.68
CA VAL A 174 -11.65 -17.36 17.63
C VAL A 174 -11.98 -15.98 18.18
N LEU A 175 -11.57 -14.94 17.47
CA LEU A 175 -12.00 -13.56 17.77
C LEU A 175 -13.02 -13.12 16.74
N VAL A 176 -14.21 -12.71 17.18
CA VAL A 176 -15.25 -12.13 16.33
C VAL A 176 -15.34 -10.62 16.57
N VAL A 177 -15.10 -9.84 15.52
CA VAL A 177 -15.13 -8.37 15.58
C VAL A 177 -15.66 -7.76 14.27
N MET A 178 -16.85 -7.16 14.32
CA MET A 178 -17.56 -6.61 13.15
C MET A 178 -17.33 -5.10 12.95
N GLY A 179 -16.14 -4.62 13.33
CA GLY A 179 -15.83 -3.19 13.39
C GLY A 179 -16.33 -2.52 14.67
N GLY A 180 -16.11 -1.21 14.80
CA GLY A 180 -16.28 -0.49 16.07
C GLY A 180 -17.72 -0.38 16.60
N VAL A 181 -18.73 -0.54 15.74
CA VAL A 181 -20.15 -0.37 16.12
C VAL A 181 -21.07 -1.51 15.65
N ASP A 182 -20.57 -2.44 14.83
CA ASP A 182 -21.36 -3.49 14.15
C ASP A 182 -22.71 -2.96 13.60
N PRO A 183 -22.67 -2.10 12.55
CA PRO A 183 -23.84 -1.32 12.15
C PRO A 183 -25.01 -2.16 11.65
N THR A 184 -24.76 -3.41 11.24
CA THR A 184 -25.78 -4.34 10.75
C THR A 184 -26.17 -5.41 11.77
N GLY A 185 -25.50 -5.43 12.94
CA GLY A 185 -25.71 -6.46 13.95
C GLY A 185 -25.33 -7.86 13.46
N ALA A 186 -24.22 -7.98 12.72
CA ALA A 186 -23.80 -9.23 12.11
C ALA A 186 -23.17 -10.22 13.09
N ALA A 187 -22.63 -9.75 14.23
CA ALA A 187 -21.88 -10.59 15.16
C ALA A 187 -22.68 -11.80 15.70
N PRO A 188 -23.96 -11.68 16.11
CA PRO A 188 -24.76 -12.83 16.54
C PRO A 188 -24.86 -13.94 15.50
N GLY A 189 -25.11 -13.61 14.23
CA GLY A 189 -25.23 -14.61 13.16
C GLY A 189 -23.91 -15.33 12.86
N VAL A 190 -22.76 -14.65 13.05
CA VAL A 190 -21.44 -15.30 12.99
C VAL A 190 -21.24 -16.26 14.16
N VAL A 191 -21.63 -15.86 15.38
CA VAL A 191 -21.54 -16.71 16.57
C VAL A 191 -22.43 -17.95 16.46
N GLU A 192 -23.64 -17.81 15.92
CA GLU A 192 -24.54 -18.93 15.59
C GLU A 192 -23.90 -19.90 14.58
N ALA A 193 -23.26 -19.37 13.52
CA ALA A 193 -22.55 -20.19 12.56
C ALA A 193 -21.35 -20.93 13.18
N LEU A 194 -20.61 -20.28 14.10
CA LEU A 194 -19.54 -20.92 14.88
C LEU A 194 -20.08 -22.06 15.76
N ALA A 195 -21.22 -21.85 16.44
CA ALA A 195 -21.87 -22.91 17.23
C ALA A 195 -22.28 -24.10 16.35
N ALA A 196 -22.82 -23.83 15.16
CA ALA A 196 -23.24 -24.85 14.21
C ALA A 196 -22.09 -25.71 13.65
N THR A 197 -20.82 -25.29 13.79
CA THR A 197 -19.67 -26.13 13.43
C THR A 197 -19.55 -27.38 14.31
N GLY A 198 -20.09 -27.34 15.53
CA GLY A 198 -19.94 -28.42 16.53
C GLY A 198 -18.53 -28.62 17.06
N LEU A 199 -17.57 -27.75 16.68
CA LEU A 199 -16.18 -27.82 17.14
C LEU A 199 -16.04 -27.25 18.56
N PRO A 200 -15.11 -27.76 19.38
CA PRO A 200 -14.72 -27.08 20.61
C PRO A 200 -13.91 -25.83 20.27
N LEU A 201 -14.45 -24.66 20.60
CA LEU A 201 -13.87 -23.35 20.31
C LEU A 201 -13.75 -22.49 21.56
N ASP A 202 -12.71 -21.67 21.64
CA ASP A 202 -12.61 -20.57 22.61
C ASP A 202 -12.92 -19.26 21.88
N VAL A 203 -14.18 -18.84 21.90
CA VAL A 203 -14.68 -17.69 21.16
C VAL A 203 -14.70 -16.46 22.06
N THR A 204 -14.06 -15.39 21.61
CA THR A 204 -14.27 -14.04 22.14
C THR A 204 -15.01 -13.21 21.09
N VAL A 205 -16.13 -12.60 21.46
CA VAL A 205 -16.89 -11.71 20.59
C VAL A 205 -16.95 -10.31 21.18
N VAL A 206 -16.61 -9.30 20.35
CA VAL A 206 -16.75 -7.90 20.73
C VAL A 206 -18.19 -7.47 20.46
N ALA A 207 -18.92 -7.12 21.52
CA ALA A 207 -20.30 -6.67 21.44
C ALA A 207 -20.39 -5.16 21.17
N SER A 208 -21.40 -4.78 20.41
CA SER A 208 -21.91 -3.40 20.34
C SER A 208 -23.17 -3.27 21.20
N GLU A 209 -23.61 -2.03 21.47
CA GLU A 209 -24.84 -1.77 22.22
C GLU A 209 -26.05 -2.51 21.62
N GLY A 210 -26.16 -2.55 20.28
CA GLY A 210 -27.25 -3.22 19.58
C GLY A 210 -27.18 -4.75 19.55
N THR A 211 -26.02 -5.36 19.83
CA THR A 211 -25.82 -6.82 19.74
C THR A 211 -25.63 -7.49 21.08
N ARG A 212 -25.32 -6.72 22.15
CA ARG A 212 -24.97 -7.25 23.48
C ARG A 212 -25.98 -8.26 24.02
N ALA A 213 -27.27 -7.91 24.02
CA ALA A 213 -28.31 -8.78 24.58
C ALA A 213 -28.43 -10.13 23.85
N ALA A 214 -28.30 -10.13 22.52
CA ALA A 214 -28.34 -11.36 21.72
C ALA A 214 -27.10 -12.23 21.97
N LEU A 215 -25.92 -11.61 22.04
CA LEU A 215 -24.66 -12.30 22.32
C LEU A 215 -24.63 -12.90 23.73
N ASP A 216 -25.16 -12.19 24.74
CA ASP A 216 -25.26 -12.71 26.11
C ASP A 216 -26.21 -13.93 26.18
N ALA A 217 -27.31 -13.92 25.41
CA ALA A 217 -28.21 -15.08 25.31
C ALA A 217 -27.54 -16.28 24.61
N LEU A 218 -26.74 -16.04 23.57
CA LEU A 218 -25.94 -17.08 22.91
C LEU A 218 -24.88 -17.64 23.86
N ALA A 219 -24.20 -16.80 24.64
CA ALA A 219 -23.24 -17.23 25.65
C ALA A 219 -23.86 -18.12 26.73
N ALA A 220 -25.10 -17.82 27.15
CA ALA A 220 -25.82 -18.64 28.13
C ALA A 220 -26.22 -20.04 27.61
N SER A 221 -26.30 -20.22 26.29
CA SER A 221 -26.65 -21.49 25.64
C SER A 221 -25.45 -22.18 24.98
N TRP A 222 -24.25 -21.62 25.11
CA TRP A 222 -23.02 -22.16 24.53
C TRP A 222 -22.64 -23.47 25.24
N SER A 223 -22.46 -24.55 24.47
CA SER A 223 -22.29 -25.91 25.03
C SER A 223 -20.96 -26.58 24.71
N VAL A 224 -20.22 -26.11 23.70
CA VAL A 224 -19.00 -26.77 23.21
C VAL A 224 -17.85 -25.75 23.19
N GLY A 225 -16.98 -25.80 24.21
CA GLY A 225 -15.92 -24.81 24.43
C GLY A 225 -16.38 -23.62 25.29
N SER A 226 -15.88 -22.41 24.98
CA SER A 226 -16.20 -21.16 25.69
C SER A 226 -16.64 -20.05 24.74
N LEU A 227 -17.58 -19.20 25.19
CA LEU A 227 -17.97 -17.96 24.52
C LEU A 227 -17.90 -16.80 25.52
N THR A 228 -16.98 -15.87 25.27
CA THR A 228 -16.78 -14.66 26.06
C THR A 228 -17.29 -13.45 25.28
N VAL A 229 -18.28 -12.76 25.83
CA VAL A 229 -18.78 -11.48 25.30
C VAL A 229 -18.02 -10.35 25.98
N THR A 230 -17.37 -9.48 25.21
CA THR A 230 -16.60 -8.34 25.73
C THR A 230 -17.07 -7.03 25.12
N ASP A 231 -16.92 -5.94 25.87
CA ASP A 231 -17.04 -4.59 25.33
C ASP A 231 -15.87 -4.28 24.38
N PRO A 232 -15.97 -3.23 23.54
CA PRO A 232 -14.85 -2.74 22.73
C PRO A 232 -13.65 -2.39 23.62
N VAL A 233 -12.46 -2.86 23.22
CA VAL A 233 -11.22 -2.72 23.98
C VAL A 233 -10.16 -1.99 23.17
N ALA A 234 -9.33 -1.20 23.86
CA ALA A 234 -8.20 -0.51 23.24
C ALA A 234 -7.07 -1.47 22.79
N ASP A 235 -6.98 -2.67 23.38
CA ASP A 235 -5.96 -3.68 23.08
C ASP A 235 -6.35 -4.65 21.95
N LEU A 236 -7.33 -4.29 21.12
CA LEU A 236 -7.85 -5.15 20.06
C LEU A 236 -6.76 -5.76 19.14
N PRO A 237 -5.71 -5.02 18.70
CA PRO A 237 -4.63 -5.62 17.91
C PRO A 237 -3.91 -6.77 18.65
N ALA A 238 -3.68 -6.63 19.96
CA ALA A 238 -3.05 -7.67 20.76
C ALA A 238 -3.94 -8.92 20.90
N ARG A 239 -5.26 -8.76 20.88
CA ARG A 239 -6.21 -9.87 20.86
C ARG A 239 -6.25 -10.55 19.50
N MET A 240 -6.27 -9.77 18.41
CA MET A 240 -6.16 -10.29 17.04
C MET A 240 -4.89 -11.12 16.87
N ALA A 241 -3.76 -10.62 17.38
CA ALA A 241 -2.46 -11.31 17.29
C ALA A 241 -2.44 -12.67 18.01
N ARG A 242 -3.32 -12.91 18.98
CA ARG A 242 -3.41 -14.17 19.75
C ARG A 242 -4.46 -15.14 19.23
N ALA A 243 -5.41 -14.70 18.39
CA ALA A 243 -6.47 -15.57 17.89
C ALA A 243 -5.90 -16.60 16.90
N ASP A 244 -6.48 -17.79 16.81
CA ASP A 244 -6.12 -18.76 15.76
C ASP A 244 -6.91 -18.51 14.47
N LEU A 245 -8.07 -17.85 14.56
CA LEU A 245 -8.83 -17.29 13.45
C LEU A 245 -9.52 -15.99 13.91
N VAL A 246 -9.44 -14.93 13.11
CA VAL A 246 -10.24 -13.71 13.33
C VAL A 246 -11.39 -13.69 12.34
N VAL A 247 -12.62 -13.51 12.81
CA VAL A 247 -13.80 -13.28 11.96
C VAL A 247 -14.14 -11.80 12.00
N SER A 248 -14.15 -11.14 10.84
CA SER A 248 -14.34 -9.68 10.78
C SER A 248 -15.17 -9.21 9.59
N ALA A 249 -15.84 -8.06 9.74
CA ALA A 249 -16.37 -7.34 8.60
C ALA A 249 -15.22 -6.87 7.69
N ALA A 250 -15.45 -6.77 6.38
CA ALA A 250 -14.45 -6.36 5.39
C ALA A 250 -14.19 -4.84 5.36
N GLY A 251 -14.11 -4.21 6.54
CA GLY A 251 -13.72 -2.82 6.74
C GLY A 251 -12.22 -2.64 6.94
N THR A 252 -11.78 -1.49 7.44
CA THR A 252 -10.35 -1.13 7.56
C THR A 252 -9.53 -2.03 8.51
N SER A 253 -10.16 -2.70 9.48
CA SER A 253 -9.49 -3.64 10.38
C SER A 253 -8.84 -4.82 9.65
N VAL A 254 -9.27 -5.16 8.43
CA VAL A 254 -8.62 -6.20 7.62
C VAL A 254 -7.19 -5.84 7.26
N TRP A 255 -6.86 -4.55 7.16
CA TRP A 255 -5.50 -4.11 6.88
C TRP A 255 -4.55 -4.38 8.04
N GLU A 256 -5.04 -4.21 9.28
CA GLU A 256 -4.30 -4.56 10.49
C GLU A 256 -4.05 -6.08 10.53
N LEU A 257 -5.08 -6.89 10.25
CA LEU A 257 -4.96 -8.35 10.17
C LEU A 257 -3.97 -8.80 9.09
N CYS A 258 -3.97 -8.14 7.93
CA CYS A 258 -3.01 -8.39 6.86
C CYS A 258 -1.58 -8.11 7.32
N ALA A 259 -1.34 -6.93 7.91
CA ALA A 259 -0.01 -6.55 8.39
C ALA A 259 0.50 -7.45 9.51
N MET A 260 -0.39 -7.89 10.40
CA MET A 260 -0.09 -8.85 11.47
C MET A 260 0.02 -10.29 10.98
N ARG A 261 -0.24 -10.56 9.68
CA ARG A 261 -0.24 -11.91 9.08
C ARG A 261 -1.20 -12.85 9.77
N ARG A 262 -2.42 -12.40 10.06
CA ARG A 262 -3.42 -13.24 10.74
C ARG A 262 -4.38 -13.93 9.78
N PRO A 263 -4.66 -15.23 10.02
CA PRO A 263 -5.72 -15.93 9.33
C PRO A 263 -7.05 -15.27 9.68
N MET A 264 -7.81 -14.95 8.64
CA MET A 264 -9.08 -14.27 8.81
C MET A 264 -10.17 -14.91 7.96
N ALA A 265 -11.37 -14.88 8.49
CA ALA A 265 -12.60 -15.08 7.73
C ALA A 265 -13.34 -13.75 7.70
N VAL A 266 -13.83 -13.35 6.54
CA VAL A 266 -14.40 -12.01 6.33
C VAL A 266 -15.79 -12.07 5.72
N LEU A 267 -16.60 -11.08 6.02
CA LEU A 267 -17.88 -10.83 5.37
C LEU A 267 -18.00 -9.35 4.99
N ALA A 268 -18.59 -9.07 3.82
CA ALA A 268 -18.94 -7.70 3.44
C ALA A 268 -20.34 -7.39 3.96
N VAL A 269 -20.46 -6.56 5.00
CA VAL A 269 -21.76 -6.29 5.64
C VAL A 269 -22.49 -5.08 5.05
N VAL A 270 -21.80 -4.27 4.25
CA VAL A 270 -22.32 -3.11 3.55
C VAL A 270 -21.70 -3.03 2.16
N ASP A 271 -22.41 -2.47 1.18
CA ASP A 271 -22.03 -2.51 -0.24
C ASP A 271 -20.63 -1.96 -0.52
N ASN A 272 -20.21 -0.92 0.20
CA ASN A 272 -18.89 -0.30 0.02
C ASN A 272 -17.72 -1.19 0.48
N GLN A 273 -17.97 -2.32 1.15
CA GLN A 273 -16.95 -3.30 1.52
C GLN A 273 -16.74 -4.39 0.47
N GLU A 274 -17.67 -4.56 -0.48
CA GLU A 274 -17.58 -5.64 -1.48
C GLU A 274 -16.29 -5.60 -2.32
N PRO A 275 -15.81 -4.43 -2.79
CA PRO A 275 -14.55 -4.37 -3.55
C PRO A 275 -13.36 -4.87 -2.74
N GLY A 276 -13.24 -4.43 -1.48
CA GLY A 276 -12.18 -4.86 -0.57
C GLY A 276 -12.27 -6.35 -0.22
N TYR A 277 -13.48 -6.84 0.05
CA TYR A 277 -13.77 -8.25 0.26
C TYR A 277 -13.32 -9.11 -0.93
N ALA A 278 -13.75 -8.75 -2.14
CA ALA A 278 -13.40 -9.49 -3.35
C ALA A 278 -11.89 -9.49 -3.61
N ALA A 279 -11.21 -8.37 -3.36
CA ALA A 279 -9.76 -8.26 -3.50
C ALA A 279 -9.01 -9.18 -2.52
N LEU A 280 -9.44 -9.26 -1.25
CA LEU A 280 -8.85 -10.17 -0.26
C LEU A 280 -9.01 -11.64 -0.65
N LEU A 281 -10.20 -12.03 -1.13
CA LEU A 281 -10.43 -13.41 -1.59
C LEU A 281 -9.58 -13.75 -2.81
N ARG A 282 -9.46 -12.84 -3.77
CA ARG A 282 -8.62 -13.02 -4.95
C ARG A 282 -7.15 -13.21 -4.59
N ALA A 283 -6.68 -12.51 -3.56
CA ALA A 283 -5.33 -12.63 -3.03
C ALA A 283 -5.11 -13.91 -2.19
N GLY A 284 -6.17 -14.65 -1.86
CA GLY A 284 -6.14 -15.76 -0.90
C GLY A 284 -5.90 -15.31 0.55
N ALA A 285 -6.08 -14.01 0.83
CA ALA A 285 -5.77 -13.39 2.12
C ALA A 285 -6.89 -13.52 3.16
N ALA A 286 -8.04 -14.10 2.78
CA ALA A 286 -9.14 -14.35 3.71
C ALA A 286 -10.03 -15.51 3.23
N VAL A 287 -10.75 -16.12 4.17
CA VAL A 287 -11.87 -17.04 3.89
C VAL A 287 -13.16 -16.21 3.76
N GLY A 288 -13.86 -16.32 2.65
CA GLY A 288 -15.07 -15.53 2.39
C GLY A 288 -16.31 -16.16 3.03
N LEU A 289 -17.00 -15.41 3.88
CA LEU A 289 -18.22 -15.87 4.57
C LEU A 289 -19.52 -15.42 3.89
N GLY A 290 -19.43 -14.52 2.91
CA GLY A 290 -20.55 -13.98 2.15
C GLY A 290 -20.60 -12.45 2.16
N THR A 291 -21.54 -11.88 1.41
CA THR A 291 -21.84 -10.44 1.41
C THR A 291 -23.20 -10.16 2.05
N ALA A 292 -23.59 -8.88 2.15
CA ALA A 292 -24.85 -8.43 2.74
C ALA A 292 -26.11 -9.03 2.06
N THR A 293 -25.95 -9.60 0.87
CA THR A 293 -27.03 -10.27 0.13
C THR A 293 -27.28 -11.72 0.58
N GLU A 294 -26.35 -12.32 1.32
CA GLU A 294 -26.48 -13.67 1.87
C GLU A 294 -26.99 -13.62 3.32
N PRO A 295 -27.94 -14.49 3.72
CA PRO A 295 -28.35 -14.60 5.12
C PRO A 295 -27.17 -15.02 6.02
N LEU A 296 -27.08 -14.42 7.20
CA LEU A 296 -26.14 -14.83 8.24
C LEU A 296 -26.61 -16.13 8.92
N GLY A 297 -25.70 -16.83 9.61
CA GLY A 297 -26.04 -18.06 10.35
C GLY A 297 -26.39 -19.27 9.48
N THR A 298 -26.09 -19.23 8.17
CA THR A 298 -26.40 -20.32 7.24
C THR A 298 -25.48 -21.52 7.40
N ALA A 299 -25.96 -22.71 7.01
CA ALA A 299 -25.14 -23.92 6.96
C ALA A 299 -23.86 -23.74 6.12
N GLY A 300 -23.95 -23.02 5.00
CA GLY A 300 -22.79 -22.71 4.16
C GLY A 300 -21.76 -21.79 4.84
N MET A 301 -22.18 -20.89 5.73
CA MET A 301 -21.24 -20.11 6.55
C MET A 301 -20.56 -21.01 7.60
N ALA A 302 -21.32 -21.88 8.26
CA ALA A 302 -20.79 -22.84 9.23
C ALA A 302 -19.78 -23.82 8.58
N ASP A 303 -20.07 -24.33 7.39
CA ASP A 303 -19.18 -25.23 6.64
C ASP A 303 -17.84 -24.56 6.31
N ARG A 304 -17.87 -23.30 5.85
CA ARG A 304 -16.67 -22.51 5.54
C ARG A 304 -15.84 -22.22 6.78
N LEU A 305 -16.48 -21.88 7.90
CA LEU A 305 -15.81 -21.70 9.20
C LEU A 305 -15.22 -23.02 9.72
N SER A 306 -15.97 -24.12 9.64
CA SER A 306 -15.53 -25.45 10.04
C SER A 306 -14.27 -25.87 9.26
N ALA A 307 -14.27 -25.69 7.93
CA ALA A 307 -13.10 -25.97 7.10
C ALA A 307 -11.87 -25.16 7.51
N ALA A 308 -12.04 -23.84 7.74
CA ALA A 308 -10.95 -22.97 8.19
C ALA A 308 -10.41 -23.33 9.59
N LEU A 309 -11.28 -23.76 10.50
CA LEU A 309 -10.91 -24.13 11.87
C LEU A 309 -10.30 -25.54 11.94
N ALA A 310 -10.72 -26.46 11.09
CA ALA A 310 -10.20 -27.83 11.03
C ALA A 310 -8.86 -27.97 10.31
N ASP A 311 -8.49 -27.02 9.44
CA ASP A 311 -7.26 -27.06 8.63
C ASP A 311 -6.24 -25.98 9.04
N PRO A 312 -5.21 -26.33 9.85
CA PRO A 312 -4.11 -25.43 10.16
C PRO A 312 -3.28 -25.01 8.94
N GLY A 313 -3.20 -25.84 7.90
CA GLY A 313 -2.51 -25.53 6.65
C GLY A 313 -3.19 -24.37 5.93
N LEU A 314 -4.52 -24.45 5.74
CA LEU A 314 -5.32 -23.36 5.18
C LEU A 314 -5.12 -22.05 5.97
N ARG A 315 -5.12 -22.10 7.30
CA ARG A 315 -4.88 -20.89 8.11
C ARG A 315 -3.48 -20.31 7.90
N ARG A 316 -2.45 -21.15 7.78
CA ARG A 316 -1.08 -20.70 7.47
C ARG A 316 -0.99 -20.06 6.08
N ASP A 317 -1.66 -20.64 5.09
CA ASP A 317 -1.68 -20.10 3.73
C ASP A 317 -2.38 -18.75 3.65
N VAL A 318 -3.55 -18.62 4.32
CA VAL A 318 -4.29 -17.36 4.44
C VAL A 318 -3.45 -16.30 5.14
N ALA A 319 -2.83 -16.63 6.27
CA ALA A 319 -1.93 -15.74 7.02
C ALA A 319 -0.74 -15.27 6.17
N ALA A 320 -0.12 -16.19 5.42
CA ALA A 320 1.00 -15.90 4.54
C ALA A 320 0.59 -14.97 3.39
N ALA A 321 -0.58 -15.20 2.80
CA ALA A 321 -1.17 -14.36 1.76
C ALA A 321 -1.52 -12.97 2.29
N ALA A 322 -2.16 -12.87 3.46
CA ALA A 322 -2.50 -11.62 4.10
C ALA A 322 -1.25 -10.75 4.35
N GLY A 323 -0.15 -11.37 4.78
CA GLY A 323 1.14 -10.70 4.94
C GLY A 323 1.82 -10.20 3.67
N ARG A 324 1.34 -10.61 2.48
CA ARG A 324 1.77 -10.07 1.18
C ARG A 324 0.89 -8.91 0.72
N VAL A 325 -0.35 -8.81 1.22
CA VAL A 325 -1.27 -7.71 0.86
C VAL A 325 -0.86 -6.41 1.55
N VAL A 326 -0.58 -6.45 2.85
CA VAL A 326 -0.12 -5.29 3.62
C VAL A 326 1.18 -5.62 4.32
N ASP A 327 2.24 -4.88 3.99
CA ASP A 327 3.58 -5.09 4.53
C ASP A 327 3.90 -4.19 5.74
N GLY A 328 2.95 -3.38 6.20
CA GLY A 328 3.13 -2.50 7.36
C GLY A 328 4.16 -1.38 7.18
N LEU A 329 4.67 -1.14 5.97
CA LEU A 329 5.60 -0.05 5.67
C LEU A 329 4.91 1.22 5.14
N GLY A 330 3.58 1.26 5.09
CA GLY A 330 2.86 2.40 4.50
C GLY A 330 3.13 3.74 5.19
N ALA A 331 3.19 3.78 6.53
CA ALA A 331 3.55 5.01 7.24
C ALA A 331 4.98 5.46 6.91
N TRP A 332 5.93 4.50 6.84
CA TRP A 332 7.31 4.75 6.43
C TRP A 332 7.39 5.32 5.00
N ARG A 333 6.65 4.74 4.05
CA ARG A 333 6.59 5.18 2.64
C ARG A 333 6.05 6.60 2.51
N LEU A 334 4.98 6.92 3.24
CA LEU A 334 4.38 8.26 3.18
C LEU A 334 5.33 9.33 3.73
N VAL A 335 5.91 9.10 4.91
CA VAL A 335 6.86 10.05 5.50
C VAL A 335 8.14 10.18 4.66
N ALA A 336 8.67 9.07 4.12
CA ALA A 336 9.83 9.10 3.23
C ALA A 336 9.51 9.83 1.90
N SER A 337 8.30 9.67 1.38
CA SER A 337 7.85 10.42 0.20
C SER A 337 7.78 11.92 0.47
N PHE A 338 7.35 12.33 1.66
CA PHE A 338 7.34 13.75 2.04
C PHE A 338 8.76 14.32 2.11
N GLU A 339 9.70 13.59 2.72
CA GLU A 339 11.12 13.94 2.77
C GLU A 339 11.68 14.11 1.35
N ASP A 340 11.50 13.11 0.47
CA ASP A 340 12.01 13.16 -0.90
C ASP A 340 11.43 14.32 -1.73
N VAL A 341 10.13 14.61 -1.57
CA VAL A 341 9.49 15.73 -2.25
C VAL A 341 10.05 17.07 -1.77
N LEU A 342 10.28 17.22 -0.47
CA LEU A 342 10.90 18.43 0.09
C LEU A 342 12.37 18.57 -0.32
N ASP A 343 13.09 17.46 -0.48
CA ASP A 343 14.50 17.42 -0.91
C ASP A 343 14.68 17.55 -2.43
N GLY A 344 13.59 17.80 -3.16
CA GLY A 344 13.62 18.18 -4.57
C GLY A 344 13.33 17.05 -5.55
N ALA A 345 12.61 16.00 -5.13
CA ALA A 345 11.98 15.09 -6.07
C ALA A 345 11.05 15.85 -7.02
N THR A 346 11.02 15.43 -8.27
CA THR A 346 10.21 16.07 -9.31
C THR A 346 9.45 15.04 -10.12
N ALA A 347 8.26 15.41 -10.59
CA ALA A 347 7.53 14.68 -11.62
C ALA A 347 8.42 14.35 -12.84
N SER A 348 8.05 13.29 -13.55
CA SER A 348 8.73 12.89 -14.78
C SER A 348 8.69 14.01 -15.82
N ALA A 349 9.77 14.16 -16.56
CA ALA A 349 9.76 14.95 -17.79
C ALA A 349 9.74 13.97 -18.97
N GLY A 350 9.17 14.40 -20.09
CA GLY A 350 9.15 13.58 -21.31
C GLY A 350 10.54 13.19 -21.80
N PRO A 351 10.62 12.28 -22.78
CA PRO A 351 11.87 11.66 -23.23
C PRO A 351 12.86 12.63 -23.90
N GLY A 352 12.42 13.84 -24.24
CA GLY A 352 13.23 14.81 -24.97
C GLY A 352 13.56 14.30 -26.36
N GLU A 353 14.85 14.26 -26.71
CA GLU A 353 15.34 13.75 -28.01
C GLU A 353 15.59 12.23 -28.01
N VAL A 354 15.44 11.56 -26.86
CA VAL A 354 15.70 10.12 -26.76
C VAL A 354 14.52 9.34 -27.31
N THR A 355 14.82 8.34 -28.12
CA THR A 355 13.85 7.33 -28.57
C THR A 355 14.35 5.96 -28.16
N VAL A 356 13.46 4.97 -28.05
CA VAL A 356 13.83 3.60 -27.70
C VAL A 356 13.30 2.61 -28.73
N ARG A 357 14.04 1.52 -28.93
CA ARG A 357 13.63 0.36 -29.74
C ARG A 357 14.00 -0.94 -29.03
N PRO A 358 13.33 -2.06 -29.34
CA PRO A 358 13.80 -3.37 -28.91
C PRO A 358 15.25 -3.63 -29.33
N ALA A 359 16.01 -4.23 -28.43
CA ALA A 359 17.34 -4.73 -28.71
C ALA A 359 17.27 -5.93 -29.67
N THR A 360 18.32 -6.11 -30.45
CA THR A 360 18.47 -7.20 -31.41
C THR A 360 19.80 -7.92 -31.18
N PRO A 361 20.02 -9.10 -31.78
CA PRO A 361 21.33 -9.75 -31.72
C PRO A 361 22.48 -8.88 -32.25
N ALA A 362 22.19 -7.91 -33.12
CA ALA A 362 23.19 -6.98 -33.64
C ALA A 362 23.72 -5.98 -32.59
N ASP A 363 23.01 -5.80 -31.47
CA ASP A 363 23.40 -4.91 -30.39
C ASP A 363 24.38 -5.59 -29.39
N ALA A 364 24.75 -6.86 -29.60
CA ALA A 364 25.55 -7.63 -28.63
C ALA A 364 26.88 -6.97 -28.22
N GLU A 365 27.65 -6.49 -29.20
CA GLU A 365 28.95 -5.87 -28.94
C GLU A 365 28.85 -4.58 -28.09
N PRO A 366 28.04 -3.56 -28.47
CA PRO A 366 27.91 -2.36 -27.64
C PRO A 366 27.34 -2.66 -26.25
N LEU A 367 26.34 -3.54 -26.14
CA LEU A 367 25.77 -3.95 -24.84
C LEU A 367 26.82 -4.59 -23.93
N TRP A 368 27.65 -5.48 -24.48
CA TRP A 368 28.74 -6.14 -23.76
C TRP A 368 29.76 -5.13 -23.26
N HIS A 369 30.19 -4.20 -24.12
CA HIS A 369 31.12 -3.14 -23.74
C HIS A 369 30.58 -2.25 -22.62
N TRP A 370 29.32 -1.81 -22.71
CA TRP A 370 28.72 -0.95 -21.69
C TRP A 370 28.52 -1.67 -20.35
N ARG A 371 28.15 -2.97 -20.39
CA ARG A 371 28.02 -3.80 -19.19
C ARG A 371 29.35 -4.02 -18.48
N ASN A 372 30.45 -4.09 -19.24
CA ASN A 372 31.80 -4.32 -18.72
C ASN A 372 32.57 -3.06 -18.36
N ASP A 373 32.03 -1.89 -18.67
CA ASP A 373 32.59 -0.61 -18.23
C ASP A 373 32.79 -0.59 -16.69
N PRO A 374 33.97 -0.18 -16.18
CA PRO A 374 34.27 -0.22 -14.75
C PRO A 374 33.25 0.53 -13.88
N THR A 375 32.79 1.71 -14.30
CA THR A 375 31.81 2.51 -13.56
C THR A 375 30.44 1.86 -13.56
N THR A 376 30.02 1.23 -14.67
CA THR A 376 28.77 0.45 -14.68
C THR A 376 28.84 -0.71 -13.69
N ARG A 377 29.97 -1.41 -13.63
CA ARG A 377 30.16 -2.59 -12.77
C ARG A 377 30.19 -2.25 -11.29
N GLU A 378 30.78 -1.12 -10.91
CA GLU A 378 30.90 -0.68 -9.51
C GLU A 378 29.54 -0.60 -8.79
N HIS A 379 28.49 -0.19 -9.50
CA HIS A 379 27.14 -0.05 -8.94
C HIS A 379 26.17 -1.14 -9.41
N SER A 380 26.68 -2.22 -10.01
CA SER A 380 25.87 -3.38 -10.43
C SER A 380 25.82 -4.43 -9.31
N ARG A 381 24.71 -5.19 -9.25
CA ARG A 381 24.60 -6.38 -8.38
C ARG A 381 25.72 -7.41 -8.60
N SER A 382 26.28 -7.48 -9.82
CA SER A 382 27.45 -8.30 -10.16
C SER A 382 28.58 -7.43 -10.65
N GLN A 383 29.70 -7.41 -9.93
CA GLN A 383 30.84 -6.54 -10.23
C GLN A 383 31.90 -7.22 -11.11
N GLU A 384 31.86 -8.54 -11.34
CA GLU A 384 32.84 -9.24 -12.18
C GLU A 384 32.70 -8.88 -13.68
N PRO A 385 33.80 -8.90 -14.46
CA PRO A 385 33.70 -8.76 -15.91
C PRO A 385 32.96 -9.97 -16.50
N VAL A 386 32.05 -9.71 -17.43
CA VAL A 386 31.26 -10.73 -18.11
C VAL A 386 32.02 -11.22 -19.35
N PRO A 387 32.35 -12.51 -19.47
CA PRO A 387 32.91 -13.07 -20.70
C PRO A 387 31.96 -12.89 -21.90
N LEU A 388 32.52 -12.69 -23.10
CA LEU A 388 31.72 -12.45 -24.31
C LEU A 388 30.74 -13.60 -24.60
N GLU A 389 31.19 -14.85 -24.47
CA GLU A 389 30.35 -16.04 -24.68
C GLU A 389 29.15 -16.05 -23.72
N SER A 390 29.40 -15.77 -22.44
CA SER A 390 28.34 -15.66 -21.42
C SER A 390 27.36 -14.54 -21.73
N HIS A 391 27.85 -13.41 -22.27
CA HIS A 391 26.99 -12.30 -22.68
C HIS A 391 26.10 -12.66 -23.88
N LEU A 392 26.64 -13.33 -24.91
CA LEU A 392 25.88 -13.76 -26.09
C LEU A 392 24.77 -14.75 -25.71
N ALA A 393 25.07 -15.70 -24.82
CA ALA A 393 24.08 -16.62 -24.28
C ALA A 393 22.99 -15.87 -23.49
N TRP A 394 23.39 -14.92 -22.62
CA TRP A 394 22.46 -14.09 -21.87
C TRP A 394 21.56 -13.23 -22.76
N LEU A 395 22.10 -12.63 -23.82
CA LEU A 395 21.33 -11.78 -24.74
C LEU A 395 20.29 -12.61 -25.48
N THR A 396 20.71 -13.77 -26.02
CA THR A 396 19.80 -14.69 -26.72
C THR A 396 18.65 -15.13 -25.81
N ALA A 397 18.95 -15.52 -24.57
CA ALA A 397 17.93 -15.88 -23.59
C ALA A 397 17.04 -14.69 -23.20
N SER A 398 17.60 -13.49 -23.07
CA SER A 398 16.86 -12.28 -22.70
C SER A 398 15.87 -11.83 -23.78
N LEU A 399 16.23 -11.95 -25.06
CA LEU A 399 15.35 -11.59 -26.18
C LEU A 399 14.18 -12.57 -26.37
N ALA A 400 14.26 -13.78 -25.80
CA ALA A 400 13.20 -14.78 -25.89
C ALA A 400 12.18 -14.72 -24.73
N ARG A 401 12.47 -13.91 -23.69
CA ARG A 401 11.63 -13.76 -22.50
C ARG A 401 10.42 -12.85 -22.79
N ARG A 402 9.31 -13.13 -22.10
CA ARG A 402 8.09 -12.30 -22.13
C ARG A 402 7.95 -11.42 -20.89
N ASP A 403 8.56 -11.85 -19.79
CA ASP A 403 8.71 -11.16 -18.51
C ASP A 403 9.98 -10.27 -18.49
N ARG A 404 10.53 -9.96 -19.67
CA ARG A 404 11.67 -9.05 -19.83
C ARG A 404 11.59 -8.32 -21.17
N HIS A 405 11.79 -7.01 -21.13
CA HIS A 405 11.96 -6.19 -22.31
C HIS A 405 13.33 -5.51 -22.28
N LEU A 406 14.17 -5.77 -23.29
CA LEU A 406 15.48 -5.13 -23.44
C LEU A 406 15.42 -4.14 -24.59
N LEU A 407 15.66 -2.87 -24.28
CA LEU A 407 15.58 -1.74 -25.20
C LEU A 407 16.95 -1.09 -25.37
N VAL A 408 17.21 -0.60 -26.58
CA VAL A 408 18.31 0.31 -26.90
C VAL A 408 17.73 1.69 -27.08
N GLY A 409 18.28 2.65 -26.35
CA GLY A 409 17.92 4.05 -26.53
C GLY A 409 18.87 4.76 -27.47
N GLU A 410 18.31 5.64 -28.30
CA GLU A 410 19.01 6.32 -29.37
C GLU A 410 18.73 7.83 -29.34
N VAL A 411 19.75 8.61 -29.72
CA VAL A 411 19.62 10.05 -30.01
C VAL A 411 20.10 10.26 -31.43
N ALA A 412 19.24 10.81 -32.29
CA ALA A 412 19.49 10.96 -33.72
C ALA A 412 19.98 9.65 -34.40
N GLY A 413 19.40 8.50 -34.01
CA GLY A 413 19.73 7.17 -34.53
C GLY A 413 21.05 6.58 -34.03
N ARG A 414 21.75 7.25 -33.10
CA ARG A 414 22.96 6.72 -32.47
C ARG A 414 22.64 6.09 -31.11
N PRO A 415 23.03 4.84 -30.84
CA PRO A 415 22.85 4.22 -29.53
C PRO A 415 23.56 4.99 -28.42
N VAL A 416 22.84 5.28 -27.34
CA VAL A 416 23.33 6.07 -26.19
C VAL A 416 23.18 5.35 -24.85
N GLY A 417 22.49 4.22 -24.82
CA GLY A 417 22.34 3.40 -23.63
C GLY A 417 21.26 2.33 -23.80
N THR A 418 20.93 1.68 -22.69
CA THR A 418 20.02 0.55 -22.61
C THR A 418 19.05 0.73 -21.48
N ILE A 419 17.85 0.20 -21.67
CA ILE A 419 16.85 0.07 -20.62
C ILE A 419 16.37 -1.36 -20.65
N ARG A 420 16.34 -2.00 -19.49
CA ARG A 420 15.79 -3.34 -19.33
C ARG A 420 14.68 -3.28 -18.30
N TRP A 421 13.52 -3.77 -18.67
CA TRP A 421 12.41 -4.01 -17.77
C TRP A 421 12.36 -5.50 -17.47
N ASP A 422 12.22 -5.86 -16.19
CA ASP A 422 11.96 -7.21 -15.71
C ASP A 422 10.64 -7.20 -14.93
N GLU A 423 9.72 -8.12 -15.21
CA GLU A 423 8.51 -8.26 -14.41
C GLU A 423 8.89 -8.85 -13.03
N ASP A 424 8.69 -8.07 -11.97
CA ASP A 424 8.96 -8.47 -10.59
C ASP A 424 7.78 -9.25 -10.00
N SER A 425 6.58 -8.71 -10.22
CA SER A 425 5.31 -9.34 -9.92
C SER A 425 4.27 -8.88 -10.95
N ALA A 426 3.07 -9.46 -10.93
CA ALA A 426 2.05 -9.17 -11.94
C ALA A 426 1.88 -7.66 -12.16
N GLY A 427 2.25 -7.18 -13.35
CA GLY A 427 2.18 -5.77 -13.78
C GLY A 427 3.14 -4.79 -13.10
N GLU A 428 4.04 -5.24 -12.22
CA GLU A 428 5.08 -4.41 -11.62
C GLU A 428 6.43 -4.72 -12.25
N TRP A 429 7.07 -3.69 -12.82
CA TRP A 429 8.26 -3.89 -13.66
C TRP A 429 9.48 -3.13 -13.11
N GLU A 430 10.55 -3.86 -12.78
CA GLU A 430 11.82 -3.29 -12.34
C GLU A 430 12.66 -2.83 -13.54
N VAL A 431 13.13 -1.58 -13.48
CA VAL A 431 14.01 -0.99 -14.48
C VAL A 431 15.48 -1.18 -14.15
N SER A 432 16.28 -1.47 -15.18
CA SER A 432 17.73 -1.39 -15.17
C SER A 432 18.20 -0.52 -16.33
N ILE A 433 19.00 0.50 -16.02
CA ILE A 433 19.49 1.49 -17.00
C ILE A 433 21.01 1.41 -17.08
N THR A 434 21.55 1.36 -18.29
CA THR A 434 22.98 1.57 -18.54
C THR A 434 23.16 2.67 -19.57
N VAL A 435 23.87 3.74 -19.22
CA VAL A 435 24.24 4.80 -20.16
C VAL A 435 25.59 4.48 -20.77
N ALA A 436 25.69 4.56 -22.09
CA ALA A 436 26.95 4.39 -22.81
C ALA A 436 28.02 5.34 -22.24
N PRO A 437 29.26 4.89 -22.01
CA PRO A 437 30.31 5.72 -21.39
C PRO A 437 30.48 7.10 -22.06
N ASP A 438 30.49 7.15 -23.39
CA ASP A 438 30.66 8.38 -24.17
C ASP A 438 29.45 9.34 -24.16
N SER A 439 28.33 8.89 -23.60
CA SER A 439 27.06 9.63 -23.51
C SER A 439 26.74 10.08 -22.07
N ARG A 440 27.59 9.75 -21.09
CA ARG A 440 27.44 10.17 -19.68
C ARG A 440 27.57 11.68 -19.53
N GLY A 441 26.92 12.23 -18.49
CA GLY A 441 26.95 13.66 -18.19
C GLY A 441 26.13 14.56 -19.12
N ARG A 442 25.45 13.99 -20.13
CA ARG A 442 24.65 14.73 -21.12
C ARG A 442 23.13 14.73 -20.85
N GLY A 443 22.71 14.33 -19.65
CA GLY A 443 21.28 14.27 -19.29
C GLY A 443 20.49 13.12 -19.93
N VAL A 444 21.13 12.24 -20.71
CA VAL A 444 20.48 11.18 -21.49
C VAL A 444 19.74 10.15 -20.63
N ALA A 445 20.20 9.89 -19.40
CA ALA A 445 19.58 8.89 -18.51
C ALA A 445 18.10 9.17 -18.22
N LYS A 446 17.73 10.46 -18.08
CA LYS A 446 16.35 10.87 -17.82
C LYS A 446 15.47 10.63 -19.06
N GLY A 447 15.98 11.00 -20.24
CA GLY A 447 15.29 10.76 -21.50
C GLY A 447 15.15 9.27 -21.81
N LEU A 448 16.16 8.46 -21.49
CA LEU A 448 16.09 7.00 -21.54
C LEU A 448 14.92 6.52 -20.68
N LEU A 449 14.96 6.76 -19.37
CA LEU A 449 13.92 6.28 -18.44
C LEU A 449 12.52 6.64 -18.94
N ALA A 450 12.27 7.90 -19.27
CA ALA A 450 10.96 8.34 -19.77
C ALA A 450 10.55 7.63 -21.07
N ALA A 451 11.45 7.51 -22.05
CA ALA A 451 11.15 6.81 -23.30
C ALA A 451 10.88 5.31 -23.06
N GLY A 452 11.58 4.70 -22.10
CA GLY A 452 11.39 3.31 -21.71
C GLY A 452 10.07 3.07 -20.97
N GLU A 453 9.63 4.03 -20.15
CA GLU A 453 8.32 4.01 -19.49
C GLU A 453 7.20 4.09 -20.52
N ASP A 454 7.24 5.10 -21.42
CA ASP A 454 6.27 5.28 -22.49
C ASP A 454 6.15 4.00 -23.35
N TRP A 455 7.29 3.41 -23.74
CA TRP A 455 7.32 2.17 -24.50
C TRP A 455 6.69 1.00 -23.75
N LEU A 456 6.95 0.86 -22.45
CA LEU A 456 6.42 -0.25 -21.65
C LEU A 456 4.90 -0.12 -21.47
N ALA A 457 4.42 1.08 -21.18
CA ALA A 457 2.98 1.34 -21.10
C ALA A 457 2.27 0.97 -22.42
N ASP A 458 2.79 1.43 -23.56
CA ASP A 458 2.22 1.10 -24.88
C ASP A 458 2.28 -0.41 -25.19
N ALA A 459 3.37 -1.07 -24.82
CA ALA A 459 3.53 -2.51 -25.04
C ALA A 459 2.52 -3.34 -24.25
N LEU A 460 2.18 -2.94 -23.02
CA LEU A 460 1.26 -3.66 -22.14
C LEU A 460 -0.21 -3.33 -22.41
N ASP A 461 -0.52 -2.12 -22.87
CA ASP A 461 -1.89 -1.72 -23.25
C ASP A 461 -2.37 -2.39 -24.56
N GLY A 462 -1.50 -3.12 -25.25
CA GLY A 462 -1.83 -3.85 -26.47
C GLY A 462 -1.99 -2.97 -27.72
N SER A 463 -1.53 -1.70 -27.66
CA SER A 463 -1.51 -0.79 -28.81
C SER A 463 -0.34 -1.08 -29.78
N ALA A 464 0.62 -1.94 -29.39
CA ALA A 464 1.82 -2.25 -30.17
C ALA A 464 1.72 -3.47 -31.11
N GLU A 465 0.69 -4.34 -31.03
CA GLU A 465 0.53 -5.46 -31.98
C GLU A 465 -0.94 -5.69 -32.42
N PRO A 466 -1.26 -5.63 -33.73
CA PRO A 466 -2.53 -6.11 -34.24
C PRO A 466 -2.56 -7.65 -34.19
N GLY A 467 -3.22 -8.22 -33.17
CA GLY A 467 -3.55 -9.66 -33.14
C GLY A 467 -3.36 -10.39 -31.81
N ALA A 468 -2.93 -9.74 -30.74
CA ALA A 468 -2.82 -10.40 -29.43
C ALA A 468 -4.21 -10.60 -28.78
N PRO A 469 -4.52 -11.80 -28.25
CA PRO A 469 -5.81 -12.07 -27.62
C PRO A 469 -5.99 -11.25 -26.34
N LYS A 470 -7.15 -10.58 -26.21
CA LYS A 470 -7.58 -9.99 -24.95
C LYS A 470 -7.77 -11.10 -23.92
N ALA A 471 -6.89 -11.17 -22.92
CA ALA A 471 -7.02 -12.12 -21.82
C ALA A 471 -8.31 -11.83 -21.02
N GLY A 472 -9.07 -12.89 -20.73
CA GLY A 472 -10.44 -12.82 -20.26
C GLY A 472 -10.64 -12.58 -18.75
N ASP A 473 -11.89 -12.22 -18.44
CA ASP A 473 -12.73 -12.40 -17.23
C ASP A 473 -12.15 -12.42 -15.79
N SER A 474 -10.87 -12.13 -15.57
CA SER A 474 -10.28 -12.05 -14.22
C SER A 474 -10.34 -10.65 -13.60
N GLY A 475 -10.84 -9.65 -14.32
CA GLY A 475 -10.86 -8.24 -13.89
C GLY A 475 -9.47 -7.60 -13.75
N ARG A 476 -8.38 -8.37 -13.91
CA ARG A 476 -7.00 -7.86 -14.03
C ARG A 476 -6.56 -8.07 -15.48
N GLY A 477 -6.56 -7.00 -16.27
CA GLY A 477 -5.83 -7.01 -17.54
C GLY A 477 -4.33 -7.19 -17.29
N PRO A 478 -3.53 -7.56 -18.32
CA PRO A 478 -2.07 -7.56 -18.28
C PRO A 478 -1.51 -6.12 -18.31
N GLY A 479 -2.09 -5.23 -17.51
CA GLY A 479 -1.75 -3.80 -17.50
C GLY A 479 -0.52 -3.51 -16.66
N LEU A 480 -0.01 -2.31 -16.81
CA LEU A 480 1.03 -1.78 -15.95
C LEU A 480 0.42 -1.31 -14.62
N ALA A 481 0.86 -1.90 -13.51
CA ALA A 481 0.51 -1.45 -12.16
C ALA A 481 1.50 -0.43 -11.60
N ALA A 482 2.79 -0.66 -11.79
CA ALA A 482 3.83 0.24 -11.31
C ALA A 482 5.18 0.01 -12.03
N TYR A 483 5.97 1.08 -12.12
CA TYR A 483 7.39 1.01 -12.41
C TYR A 483 8.18 0.94 -11.10
N LEU A 484 9.17 0.05 -11.04
CA LEU A 484 10.05 -0.15 -9.89
C LEU A 484 11.50 0.17 -10.25
N ALA A 485 12.27 0.64 -9.28
CA ALA A 485 13.70 0.82 -9.43
C ALA A 485 14.43 0.42 -8.14
N ALA A 486 15.39 -0.49 -8.24
CA ALA A 486 16.27 -0.86 -7.14
C ALA A 486 17.64 -0.18 -7.30
N VAL A 487 18.06 0.58 -6.29
CA VAL A 487 19.28 1.41 -6.35
C VAL A 487 20.14 1.16 -5.12
N HIS A 488 21.42 0.90 -5.34
CA HIS A 488 22.37 0.82 -4.25
C HIS A 488 22.55 2.21 -3.61
N THR A 489 22.51 2.29 -2.28
CA THR A 489 22.61 3.54 -1.49
C THR A 489 23.87 4.37 -1.79
N GLY A 490 24.94 3.71 -2.25
CA GLY A 490 26.17 4.37 -2.72
C GLY A 490 26.10 5.03 -4.11
N ASN A 491 25.02 4.83 -4.88
CA ASN A 491 24.86 5.37 -6.24
C ASN A 491 23.93 6.59 -6.25
N THR A 492 24.45 7.72 -5.77
CA THR A 492 23.72 9.00 -5.69
C THR A 492 23.24 9.52 -7.04
N ALA A 493 23.93 9.17 -8.14
CA ALA A 493 23.50 9.58 -9.47
C ALA A 493 22.19 8.90 -9.89
N SER A 494 22.05 7.60 -9.64
CA SER A 494 20.83 6.86 -9.91
C SER A 494 19.70 7.24 -8.94
N GLN A 495 19.98 7.45 -7.65
CA GLN A 495 18.96 7.93 -6.70
C GLN A 495 18.34 9.24 -7.20
N ARG A 496 19.17 10.23 -7.54
CA ARG A 496 18.71 11.51 -8.09
C ARG A 496 17.98 11.37 -9.42
N LEU A 497 18.36 10.42 -10.26
CA LEU A 497 17.67 10.15 -11.52
C LEU A 497 16.20 9.77 -11.25
N PHE A 498 15.97 8.80 -10.36
CA PHE A 498 14.62 8.31 -10.07
C PHE A 498 13.78 9.34 -9.32
N GLN A 499 14.34 9.99 -8.30
CA GLN A 499 13.67 11.08 -7.58
C GLN A 499 13.25 12.23 -8.51
N ARG A 500 14.08 12.56 -9.52
CA ARG A 500 13.77 13.60 -10.52
C ARG A 500 12.96 13.11 -11.72
N SER A 501 12.46 11.87 -11.66
CA SER A 501 11.66 11.24 -12.72
C SER A 501 10.31 10.72 -12.20
N GLY A 502 9.87 11.21 -11.04
CA GLY A 502 8.56 10.91 -10.46
C GLY A 502 8.51 9.67 -9.58
N TYR A 503 9.66 9.02 -9.31
CA TYR A 503 9.70 7.88 -8.39
C TYR A 503 9.83 8.36 -6.96
N LEU A 504 9.17 7.65 -6.05
CA LEU A 504 9.22 7.89 -4.61
C LEU A 504 9.61 6.61 -3.86
N PRO A 505 10.06 6.71 -2.59
CA PRO A 505 10.52 5.56 -1.83
C PRO A 505 9.46 4.46 -1.68
N ASP A 506 9.88 3.21 -1.88
CA ASP A 506 9.01 2.02 -1.80
C ASP A 506 9.51 0.98 -0.80
N LEU A 507 10.81 0.67 -0.76
CA LEU A 507 11.39 -0.16 0.29
C LEU A 507 12.66 0.50 0.83
N PRO A 508 12.91 0.42 2.15
CA PRO A 508 14.19 0.83 2.71
C PRO A 508 15.32 -0.06 2.14
N ALA A 509 16.56 0.40 2.32
CA ALA A 509 17.73 -0.38 1.92
C ALA A 509 17.72 -1.79 2.56
N ASP A 510 17.92 -2.81 1.72
CA ASP A 510 18.09 -4.19 2.15
C ASP A 510 19.50 -4.46 2.76
N GLY A 511 19.77 -5.71 3.14
CA GLY A 511 21.06 -6.11 3.71
C GLY A 511 22.25 -5.94 2.76
N ASP A 512 22.00 -5.85 1.45
CA ASP A 512 23.00 -5.61 0.41
C ASP A 512 23.08 -4.13 0.01
N GLY A 513 22.35 -3.25 0.72
CA GLY A 513 22.40 -1.81 0.55
C GLY A 513 21.56 -1.28 -0.61
N PHE A 514 20.62 -2.05 -1.15
CA PHE A 514 19.69 -1.62 -2.21
C PHE A 514 18.36 -1.15 -1.63
N GLU A 515 18.00 0.10 -1.89
CA GLU A 515 16.66 0.62 -1.64
C GLU A 515 15.80 0.53 -2.90
N ARG A 516 14.48 0.53 -2.75
CA ARG A 516 13.55 0.46 -3.87
C ARG A 516 12.71 1.73 -3.96
N PHE A 517 12.49 2.20 -5.18
CA PHE A 517 11.57 3.28 -5.51
C PHE A 517 10.44 2.77 -6.41
N VAL A 518 9.31 3.47 -6.39
CA VAL A 518 8.10 3.14 -7.18
C VAL A 518 7.50 4.37 -7.84
N LYS A 519 6.86 4.17 -9.00
CA LYS A 519 6.04 5.14 -9.72
C LYS A 519 4.81 4.44 -10.30
N PHE A 520 3.66 5.11 -10.28
CA PHE A 520 2.35 4.61 -10.74
C PHE A 520 1.86 5.32 -12.00
#